data_AF-A0A3M1IXM4-F1
#
_entry.id   AF-A0A3M1IXM4-F1
#
_cell.length_a   1.000
_cell.length_b   1.000
_cell.length_c   1.000
_cell.angle_alpha   90.00
_cell.angle_beta   90.00
_cell.angle_gamma   90.00
#
_symmetry.space_group_name_H-M   'P 1'
#
loop_
_entity.id
_entity.type
_entity.pdbx_description
1 polymer ?
#
loop_
_entity_poly.entity_id
_entity_poly.type
_entity_poly.pdbx_seq_one_letter_code
_entity_poly.pdbx_strand_id
1 'polypeptide(L)'
;MSTRSTPARWRRTTDTVEVRARKYYRRLAARLSEREVAACFDNPVFIVSAPRSGSTLLFTLMMASPDIWTIGGESHGIYAQFPHLRAADAQMSSGRLDATHADARTSHQMRPLYLAH
;
A
#
# COMPACT_ATOMS: atom_id res chain seq x y z
N MET A 1 45.41 17.52 4.11
CA MET A 1 44.42 16.89 3.19
C MET A 1 43.82 15.69 3.89
N SER A 2 42.57 15.82 4.36
CA SER A 2 41.86 14.80 5.14
C SER A 2 40.68 14.30 4.31
N THR A 3 40.77 13.07 3.81
CA THR A 3 39.68 12.38 3.11
C THR A 3 38.71 11.82 4.16
N ARG A 4 37.55 12.47 4.34
CA ARG A 4 36.46 11.91 5.14
C ARG A 4 35.82 10.78 4.34
N SER A 5 36.08 9.54 4.75
CA SER A 5 35.34 8.36 4.32
C SER A 5 33.96 8.36 4.97
N THR A 6 32.91 8.47 4.17
CA THR A 6 31.50 8.37 4.58
C THR A 6 31.15 6.92 4.93
N PRO A 7 30.57 6.61 6.11
CA PRO A 7 30.18 5.24 6.41
C PRO A 7 28.89 4.85 5.69
N ALA A 8 28.97 3.75 4.95
CA ALA A 8 27.85 3.05 4.33
C ALA A 8 26.91 2.46 5.39
N ARG A 9 25.92 3.24 5.86
CA ARG A 9 24.96 2.81 6.89
C ARG A 9 23.50 3.02 6.47
N TRP A 10 23.16 2.60 5.26
CA TRP A 10 21.76 2.45 4.84
C TRP A 10 21.63 1.16 4.00
N ARG A 11 21.73 0.00 4.65
CA ARG A 11 21.32 -1.28 4.06
C ARG A 11 20.23 -1.93 4.91
N ARG A 12 19.00 -1.87 4.37
CA ARG A 12 17.91 -2.85 4.46
C ARG A 12 17.49 -3.35 5.86
N THR A 13 16.58 -2.61 6.48
CA THR A 13 15.72 -3.12 7.57
C THR A 13 14.28 -3.35 7.10
N THR A 14 13.93 -2.96 5.88
CA THR A 14 12.58 -3.11 5.29
C THR A 14 12.31 -4.52 4.74
N ASP A 15 13.34 -5.25 4.30
CA ASP A 15 13.19 -6.57 3.68
C ASP A 15 12.49 -7.59 4.60
N THR A 16 12.71 -7.54 5.91
CA THR A 16 12.18 -8.54 6.87
C THR A 16 10.72 -8.31 7.25
N VAL A 17 10.25 -7.07 7.28
CA VAL A 17 8.84 -6.75 7.54
C VAL A 17 8.00 -7.03 6.29
N GLU A 18 8.51 -6.63 5.12
CA GLU A 18 7.86 -6.79 3.81
C GLU A 18 7.68 -8.27 3.44
N VAL A 19 8.69 -9.11 3.69
CA VAL A 19 8.61 -10.57 3.44
C VAL A 19 7.63 -11.28 4.39
N ARG A 20 7.54 -10.83 5.66
CA ARG A 20 6.62 -11.42 6.67
C ARG A 20 5.17 -11.09 6.36
N ALA A 21 4.87 -9.83 6.04
CA ALA A 21 3.56 -9.38 5.61
C ALA A 21 3.07 -10.18 4.39
N ARG A 22 3.93 -10.36 3.37
CA ARG A 22 3.61 -11.13 2.15
C ARG A 22 3.21 -12.59 2.42
N LYS A 23 3.86 -13.25 3.38
CA LYS A 23 3.57 -14.65 3.75
C LYS A 23 2.30 -14.76 4.59
N TYR A 24 2.05 -13.78 5.46
CA TYR A 24 0.85 -13.71 6.29
C TYR A 24 -0.40 -13.43 5.43
N TYR A 25 -0.33 -12.45 4.52
CA TYR A 25 -1.45 -12.08 3.64
C TYR A 25 -1.82 -13.15 2.62
N ARG A 26 -0.84 -13.88 2.07
CA ARG A 26 -1.14 -15.07 1.26
C ARG A 26 -1.95 -16.12 2.02
N ARG A 27 -1.67 -16.32 3.31
CA ARG A 27 -2.39 -17.31 4.12
C ARG A 27 -3.80 -16.86 4.45
N LEU A 28 -4.01 -15.57 4.72
CA LEU A 28 -5.33 -15.01 4.95
C LEU A 28 -6.17 -15.04 3.67
N ALA A 29 -5.60 -14.60 2.55
CA ALA A 29 -6.21 -14.67 1.22
C ALA A 29 -6.53 -16.11 0.78
N ALA A 30 -5.72 -17.10 1.19
CA ALA A 30 -5.99 -18.51 0.88
C ALA A 30 -7.15 -19.10 1.69
N ARG A 31 -7.60 -18.43 2.76
CA ARG A 31 -8.71 -18.90 3.62
C ARG A 31 -10.04 -18.25 3.27
N LEU A 32 -10.03 -17.09 2.64
CA LEU A 32 -11.22 -16.37 2.21
C LEU A 32 -11.46 -16.62 0.71
N SER A 33 -12.68 -16.98 0.35
CA SER A 33 -13.11 -16.99 -1.03
C SER A 33 -13.13 -15.57 -1.60
N GLU A 34 -13.04 -15.45 -2.93
CA GLU A 34 -13.13 -14.17 -3.63
C GLU A 34 -14.41 -13.39 -3.27
N ARG A 35 -15.53 -14.12 -3.09
CA ARG A 35 -16.81 -13.54 -2.70
C ARG A 35 -16.79 -12.95 -1.29
N GLU A 36 -16.17 -13.65 -0.34
CA GLU A 36 -16.02 -13.15 1.04
C GLU A 36 -15.14 -11.90 1.08
N VAL A 37 -14.02 -11.91 0.34
CA VAL A 37 -13.16 -10.73 0.22
C VAL A 37 -13.92 -9.57 -0.41
N ALA A 38 -14.68 -9.80 -1.48
CA ALA A 38 -15.46 -8.76 -2.14
C ALA A 38 -16.56 -8.18 -1.23
N ALA A 39 -17.21 -9.01 -0.41
CA ALA A 39 -18.25 -8.57 0.52
C ALA A 39 -17.72 -7.65 1.63
N CYS A 40 -16.42 -7.71 1.96
CA CYS A 40 -15.81 -6.79 2.93
C CYS A 40 -15.66 -5.35 2.43
N PHE A 41 -15.78 -5.11 1.12
CA PHE A 41 -15.63 -3.78 0.50
C PHE A 41 -16.98 -3.20 0.07
N ASP A 42 -17.97 -3.23 0.96
CA ASP A 42 -19.22 -2.51 0.74
C ASP A 42 -19.00 -1.01 0.96
N ASN A 43 -19.35 -0.19 -0.03
CA ASN A 43 -19.20 1.28 -0.02
C ASN A 43 -17.82 1.82 0.43
N PRO A 44 -16.71 1.45 -0.24
CA PRO A 44 -15.38 1.90 0.15
C PRO A 44 -15.20 3.41 -0.11
N VAL A 45 -14.64 4.11 0.86
CA VAL A 45 -14.31 5.54 0.76
C VAL A 45 -12.84 5.70 0.42
N PHE A 46 -12.55 6.48 -0.63
CA PHE A 46 -11.19 6.85 -1.02
C PHE A 46 -10.94 8.33 -0.77
N ILE A 47 -9.84 8.65 -0.09
CA ILE A 47 -9.36 10.02 0.05
C ILE A 47 -8.24 10.23 -0.97
N VAL A 48 -8.53 11.00 -2.03
CA VAL A 48 -7.54 11.43 -3.01
C VAL A 48 -7.35 12.92 -2.85
N SER A 49 -6.12 13.36 -2.63
CA SER A 49 -5.85 14.75 -2.32
C SER A 49 -4.53 15.23 -2.91
N ALA A 50 -4.45 16.53 -3.19
CA ALA A 50 -3.17 17.16 -3.54
C ALA A 50 -2.19 17.13 -2.36
N PRO A 51 -0.88 17.25 -2.60
CA PRO A 51 0.10 17.39 -1.53
C PRO A 51 -0.25 18.56 -0.60
N ARG A 52 -0.12 18.34 0.72
CA ARG A 52 -0.31 19.35 1.78
C ARG A 52 -1.73 19.94 1.90
N SER A 53 -2.75 19.28 1.37
CA SER A 53 -4.16 19.72 1.46
C SER A 53 -4.86 19.39 2.79
N GLY A 54 -4.13 18.88 3.79
CA GLY A 54 -4.72 18.50 5.09
C GLY A 54 -5.48 17.16 5.12
N SER A 55 -5.32 16.29 4.10
CA SER A 55 -5.98 14.97 4.07
C SER A 55 -5.59 14.05 5.23
N THR A 56 -4.37 14.17 5.76
CA THR A 56 -3.96 13.45 6.97
C THR A 56 -4.84 13.80 8.17
N LEU A 57 -5.17 15.08 8.37
CA LEU A 57 -6.05 15.49 9.46
C LEU A 57 -7.46 14.94 9.27
N LEU A 58 -8.01 15.05 8.05
CA LEU A 58 -9.31 14.45 7.71
C LEU A 58 -9.34 12.95 8.00
N PHE A 59 -8.31 12.22 7.54
CA PHE A 59 -8.19 10.78 7.75
C PHE A 59 -8.17 10.44 9.25
N THR A 60 -7.33 11.12 10.03
CA THR A 60 -7.25 10.92 11.48
C THR A 60 -8.58 11.20 12.19
N LEU A 61 -9.33 12.22 11.74
CA LEU A 61 -10.66 12.49 12.30
C LEU A 61 -11.67 11.39 11.98
N MET A 62 -11.66 10.87 10.75
CA MET A 62 -12.55 9.75 10.38
C MET A 62 -12.19 8.46 11.13
N MET A 63 -10.91 8.20 11.39
CA MET A 63 -10.47 7.05 12.18
C MET A 63 -11.01 7.04 13.61
N ALA A 64 -11.44 8.18 14.16
CA ALA A 64 -12.04 8.24 15.49
C ALA A 64 -13.50 7.77 15.51
N SER A 65 -14.14 7.61 14.35
CA SER A 65 -15.52 7.13 14.24
C SER A 65 -15.59 5.62 14.42
N PRO A 66 -16.46 5.07 15.30
CA PRO A 66 -16.59 3.63 15.50
C PRO A 66 -17.16 2.89 14.28
N ASP A 67 -17.82 3.61 13.37
CA ASP A 67 -18.45 3.05 12.17
C ASP A 67 -17.49 2.96 10.97
N ILE A 68 -16.25 3.46 11.13
CA ILE A 68 -15.27 3.50 10.04
C ILE A 68 -14.12 2.55 10.36
N TRP A 69 -13.91 1.60 9.45
CA TRP A 69 -12.70 0.79 9.42
C TRP A 69 -11.70 1.39 8.42
N THR A 70 -10.40 1.36 8.75
CA THR A 70 -9.34 1.89 7.86
C THR A 70 -8.11 0.99 7.87
N ILE A 71 -7.30 1.07 6.81
CA ILE A 71 -5.97 0.43 6.73
C ILE A 71 -4.90 1.10 7.63
N GLY A 72 -5.27 2.12 8.39
CA GLY A 72 -4.36 2.84 9.31
C GLY A 72 -3.29 3.72 8.66
N GLY A 73 -3.22 3.80 7.32
CA GLY A 73 -2.21 4.58 6.61
C GLY A 73 -2.50 4.76 5.12
N GLU A 74 -1.45 5.06 4.35
CA GLU A 74 -1.58 5.32 2.92
C GLU A 74 -1.59 4.03 2.08
N SER A 75 -2.48 3.99 1.07
CA SER A 75 -2.61 2.83 0.17
C SER A 75 -1.36 2.55 -0.66
N HIS A 76 -0.43 3.51 -0.79
CA HIS A 76 0.80 3.31 -1.55
C HIS A 76 1.68 2.20 -1.00
N GLY A 77 1.68 1.97 0.33
CA GLY A 77 2.38 0.84 0.94
C GLY A 77 1.83 -0.53 0.50
N ILE A 78 0.56 -0.58 0.08
CA ILE A 78 -0.09 -1.79 -0.39
C ILE A 78 0.25 -2.02 -1.87
N TYR A 79 -0.01 -1.05 -2.75
CA TYR A 79 0.18 -1.27 -4.18
C TYR A 79 1.65 -1.26 -4.61
N ALA A 80 2.57 -0.63 -3.87
CA ALA A 80 4.01 -0.70 -4.13
C ALA A 80 4.61 -2.10 -3.91
N GLN A 81 3.84 -3.06 -3.39
CA GLN A 81 4.25 -4.47 -3.32
C GLN A 81 4.28 -5.15 -4.70
N PHE A 82 3.59 -4.58 -5.69
CA PHE A 82 3.58 -5.06 -7.07
C PHE A 82 4.71 -4.39 -7.85
N PRO A 83 5.72 -5.14 -8.35
CA PRO A 83 6.89 -4.55 -8.99
C PRO A 83 6.56 -3.58 -10.14
N HIS A 84 5.54 -3.88 -10.94
CA HIS A 84 5.11 -3.07 -12.06
C HIS A 84 4.31 -1.81 -11.67
N LEU A 85 3.99 -1.62 -10.39
CA LEU A 85 3.32 -0.42 -9.86
C LEU A 85 4.24 0.48 -9.01
N ARG A 86 5.50 0.09 -8.79
CA ARG A 86 6.44 0.82 -7.93
C ARG A 86 6.96 2.11 -8.57
N ALA A 87 7.10 2.12 -9.88
CA ALA A 87 7.56 3.25 -10.67
C ALA A 87 6.87 3.19 -12.04
N ALA A 88 6.32 4.31 -12.47
CA ALA A 88 5.66 4.41 -13.77
C ALA A 88 6.67 4.47 -14.94
N ASP A 89 7.93 4.80 -14.64
CA ASP A 89 9.01 4.87 -15.62
C ASP A 89 10.27 4.09 -15.15
N ALA A 90 11.10 3.70 -16.13
CA ALA A 90 12.34 2.95 -15.89
C ALA A 90 13.40 3.74 -15.07
N GLN A 91 13.21 5.06 -14.91
CA GLN A 91 14.11 5.94 -14.18
C GLN A 91 13.67 6.17 -12.73
N MET A 92 12.53 5.58 -12.31
CA MET A 92 11.90 5.79 -11.01
C MET A 92 11.62 7.28 -10.69
N SER A 93 11.33 8.08 -11.72
CA SER A 93 11.14 9.52 -11.58
C SER A 93 9.73 9.89 -11.09
N SER A 94 8.74 9.02 -11.36
CA SER A 94 7.36 9.20 -10.92
C SER A 94 6.71 7.89 -10.48
N GLY A 95 5.94 7.95 -9.39
CA GLY A 95 5.02 6.90 -8.97
C GLY A 95 3.60 7.07 -9.52
N ARG A 96 3.40 7.91 -10.55
CA ARG A 96 2.06 8.22 -11.08
C ARG A 96 1.45 7.01 -11.77
N LEU A 97 0.39 6.47 -11.20
CA LEU A 97 -0.43 5.44 -11.83
C LEU A 97 -1.53 6.07 -12.69
N ASP A 98 -1.94 5.37 -13.73
CA ASP A 98 -3.07 5.71 -14.58
C ASP A 98 -3.93 4.48 -14.89
N ALA A 99 -4.99 4.66 -15.68
CA ALA A 99 -5.95 3.60 -16.00
C ALA A 99 -5.31 2.36 -16.65
N THR A 100 -4.16 2.50 -17.32
CA THR A 100 -3.48 1.35 -17.97
C THR A 100 -2.86 0.38 -16.96
N HIS A 101 -2.64 0.83 -15.73
CA HIS A 101 -2.11 0.03 -14.63
C HIS A 101 -3.20 -0.80 -13.93
N ALA A 102 -4.48 -0.53 -14.21
CA ALA A 102 -5.61 -1.19 -13.58
C ALA A 102 -6.01 -2.48 -14.32
N ASP A 103 -5.19 -3.54 -14.18
CA ASP A 103 -5.50 -4.85 -14.74
C ASP A 103 -6.23 -5.77 -13.73
N ALA A 104 -7.11 -6.63 -14.25
CA ALA A 104 -7.98 -7.49 -13.43
C ALA A 104 -7.18 -8.43 -12.50
N ARG A 105 -6.02 -8.92 -12.94
CA ARG A 105 -5.19 -9.84 -12.16
C ARG A 105 -4.59 -9.11 -10.95
N THR A 106 -4.01 -7.93 -11.17
CA THR A 106 -3.44 -7.12 -10.09
C THR A 106 -4.53 -6.66 -9.13
N SER A 107 -5.69 -6.20 -9.61
CA SER A 107 -6.82 -5.83 -8.75
C SER A 107 -7.29 -7.00 -7.89
N HIS A 108 -7.43 -8.21 -8.46
CA HIS A 108 -7.80 -9.41 -7.72
C HIS A 108 -6.77 -9.76 -6.63
N GLN A 109 -5.48 -9.66 -6.94
CA GLN A 109 -4.40 -9.93 -5.98
C GLN A 109 -4.28 -8.86 -4.90
N MET A 110 -4.66 -7.62 -5.19
CA MET A 110 -4.51 -6.47 -4.28
C MET A 110 -5.62 -6.45 -3.21
N ARG A 111 -6.86 -6.82 -3.54
CA ARG A 111 -8.00 -6.81 -2.59
C ARG A 111 -7.71 -7.44 -1.22
N PRO A 112 -7.21 -8.68 -1.12
CA PRO A 112 -6.98 -9.29 0.19
C PRO A 112 -5.85 -8.63 0.99
N LEU A 113 -4.98 -7.83 0.37
CA LEU A 113 -3.93 -7.09 1.07
C LEU A 113 -4.50 -5.92 1.88
N TYR A 114 -5.62 -5.34 1.44
CA TYR A 114 -6.31 -4.30 2.21
C TYR A 114 -6.89 -4.85 3.51
N LEU A 115 -7.47 -6.06 3.52
CA LEU A 115 -8.14 -6.64 4.70
C LEU A 115 -7.21 -7.05 5.85
N ALA A 116 -5.90 -6.89 5.66
CA ALA A 116 -4.93 -7.51 6.54
C ALA A 116 -4.01 -6.48 7.23
N HIS A 117 -4.33 -5.20 7.08
CA HIS A 117 -3.71 -4.08 7.79
C HIS A 117 -4.56 -3.63 8.97
#